data_AF-A0A699QER7-F1
#
_entry.id   AF-A0A699QER7-F1
#
_cell.length_a   1.000
_cell.length_b   1.000
_cell.length_c   1.000
_cell.angle_alpha   90.00
_cell.angle_beta   90.00
_cell.angle_gamma   90.00
#
_symmetry.space_group_name_H-M   'P 1'
#
loop_
_entity.id
_entity.type
_entity.pdbx_description
1 polymer ?
#
loop_
_entity_poly.entity_id
_entity_poly.type
_entity_poly.pdbx_seq_one_letter_code
_entity_poly.pdbx_strand_id
1 'polypeptide(L)'
;TPATAKNQRTRTCYECGSLGHYKSECLIVKFHKHVDMIHGRMRASKPKTTQDAIEIATKLRNKKISTLVGCQTKRLDNTYKNNQNQQQPNKRQNTGRAYTALEQVRRLHATNVEIKGTTGEIVRSERTKTTKNQIKSTKARGVVHAFGGGETEQDLNNFEDEIKA
;
A
#
# COMPACT_ATOMS: atom_id res chain seq x y z
N THR A 1 -4.13 -14.13 19.45
CA THR A 1 -4.88 -15.25 18.82
C THR A 1 -5.02 -14.95 17.34
N PRO A 2 -4.36 -15.69 16.42
CA PRO A 2 -4.46 -15.39 14.99
C PRO A 2 -5.81 -15.90 14.47
N ALA A 3 -6.54 -15.04 13.77
CA ALA A 3 -7.82 -15.37 13.15
C ALA A 3 -7.60 -16.36 12.00
N THR A 4 -8.14 -17.57 12.15
CA THR A 4 -8.22 -18.58 11.09
C THR A 4 -9.03 -18.04 9.91
N ALA A 5 -8.34 -17.75 8.80
CA ALA A 5 -8.97 -17.54 7.50
C ALA A 5 -9.65 -18.85 7.06
N LYS A 6 -10.98 -18.92 7.20
CA LYS A 6 -11.78 -20.05 6.72
C LYS A 6 -11.75 -20.02 5.18
N ASN A 7 -10.97 -20.90 4.58
CA ASN A 7 -11.03 -21.23 3.15
C ASN A 7 -12.42 -21.82 2.84
N GLN A 8 -13.40 -20.96 2.59
CA GLN A 8 -14.69 -21.39 2.06
C GLN A 8 -14.48 -21.74 0.58
N ARG A 9 -14.39 -23.03 0.26
CA ARG A 9 -14.59 -23.50 -1.12
C ARG A 9 -16.01 -23.14 -1.53
N THR A 10 -16.14 -22.03 -2.24
CA THR A 10 -17.42 -21.56 -2.76
C THR A 10 -17.95 -22.64 -3.72
N ARG A 11 -19.05 -23.30 -3.35
CA ARG A 11 -19.69 -24.34 -4.17
C ARG A 11 -20.02 -23.77 -5.56
N THR A 12 -19.61 -24.46 -6.62
CA THR A 12 -20.00 -24.17 -8.01
C THR A 12 -21.21 -25.00 -8.39
N CYS A 13 -22.16 -24.39 -9.10
CA CYS A 13 -23.25 -25.13 -9.74
C CYS A 13 -22.72 -25.80 -11.02
N TYR A 14 -22.74 -27.12 -11.09
CA TYR A 14 -22.23 -27.90 -12.24
C TYR A 14 -22.97 -27.64 -13.56
N GLU A 15 -24.21 -27.14 -13.50
CA GLU A 15 -25.04 -26.91 -14.68
C GLU A 15 -24.79 -25.55 -15.34
N CYS A 16 -24.49 -24.52 -14.53
CA CYS A 16 -24.30 -23.16 -15.04
C CYS A 16 -22.91 -22.58 -14.77
N GLY A 17 -22.02 -23.33 -14.11
CA GLY A 17 -20.68 -22.90 -13.72
C GLY A 17 -20.65 -21.75 -12.70
N SER A 18 -21.81 -21.25 -12.26
CA SER A 18 -21.89 -20.11 -11.36
C SER A 18 -21.68 -20.55 -9.92
N LEU A 19 -21.01 -19.71 -9.14
CA LEU A 19 -20.73 -19.93 -7.73
C LEU A 19 -21.98 -19.66 -6.86
N GLY A 20 -22.03 -20.33 -5.71
CA GLY A 20 -22.90 -19.98 -4.59
C GLY A 20 -24.32 -20.57 -4.59
N HIS A 21 -24.65 -21.54 -5.44
CA HIS A 21 -25.98 -22.18 -5.42
C HIS A 21 -25.98 -23.64 -5.90
N TYR A 22 -27.03 -24.38 -5.55
CA TYR A 22 -27.26 -25.77 -5.97
C TYR A 22 -28.03 -25.87 -7.30
N LYS A 23 -28.00 -27.03 -7.95
CA LYS A 23 -28.77 -27.32 -9.18
C LYS A 23 -30.27 -26.99 -9.05
N SER A 24 -30.87 -27.23 -7.87
CA SER A 24 -32.27 -26.91 -7.56
C SER A 24 -32.58 -25.41 -7.59
N GLU A 25 -31.58 -24.57 -7.32
CA GLU A 25 -31.69 -23.11 -7.29
C GLU A 25 -31.21 -22.46 -8.59
N CYS A 26 -30.62 -23.25 -9.48
CA CYS A 26 -30.08 -22.79 -10.74
C CYS A 26 -31.19 -22.30 -11.68
N LEU A 27 -31.22 -20.99 -11.92
CA LEU A 27 -32.21 -20.39 -12.80
C LEU A 27 -32.00 -20.77 -14.27
N ILE A 28 -30.77 -21.09 -14.69
CA ILE A 28 -30.48 -21.57 -16.04
C ILE A 28 -31.16 -22.92 -16.29
N VAL A 29 -31.07 -23.85 -15.33
CA VAL A 29 -31.75 -25.15 -15.41
C VAL A 29 -33.27 -24.96 -15.42
N LYS A 30 -33.79 -24.05 -14.58
CA LYS A 30 -35.23 -23.71 -14.58
C LYS A 30 -35.68 -23.11 -15.91
N PHE A 31 -34.86 -22.30 -16.55
CA PHE A 31 -35.15 -21.71 -17.86
C PHE A 31 -35.22 -22.76 -18.97
N HIS A 32 -34.26 -23.68 -19.03
CA HIS A 32 -34.28 -24.76 -20.04
C HIS A 32 -35.55 -25.62 -19.92
N LYS A 33 -35.88 -26.08 -18.71
CA LYS A 33 -37.12 -26.81 -18.45
C LYS A 33 -38.38 -26.02 -18.86
N HIS A 34 -38.36 -24.70 -18.67
CA HIS A 34 -39.46 -23.84 -19.08
C HIS A 34 -39.58 -23.76 -20.61
N VAL A 35 -38.46 -23.71 -21.34
CA VAL A 35 -38.45 -23.74 -22.80
C VAL A 35 -38.99 -25.08 -23.33
N ASP A 36 -38.60 -26.20 -22.72
CA ASP A 36 -39.11 -27.52 -23.09
C ASP A 36 -40.62 -27.63 -22.88
N MET A 37 -41.11 -27.12 -21.75
CA MET A 37 -42.53 -27.05 -21.44
C MET A 37 -43.30 -26.16 -22.43
N ILE A 38 -42.73 -25.03 -22.88
CA ILE A 38 -43.33 -24.16 -23.89
C ILE A 38 -43.46 -24.91 -25.21
N HIS A 39 -42.37 -25.52 -25.67
CA HIS A 39 -42.34 -26.20 -26.96
C HIS A 39 -43.32 -27.38 -26.98
N GLY A 40 -43.37 -28.17 -25.89
CA GLY A 40 -44.33 -29.25 -25.73
C GLY A 40 -45.78 -28.75 -25.72
N ARG A 41 -46.07 -27.68 -24.95
CA ARG A 41 -47.43 -27.12 -24.85
C ARG A 41 -47.91 -26.52 -26.18
N MET A 42 -47.02 -25.84 -26.91
CA MET A 42 -47.33 -25.27 -28.23
C MET A 42 -47.69 -26.37 -29.25
N ARG A 43 -46.93 -27.47 -29.28
CA ARG A 43 -47.25 -28.63 -30.14
C ARG A 43 -48.56 -29.31 -29.74
N ALA A 44 -48.83 -29.45 -28.44
CA ALA A 44 -50.03 -30.07 -27.94
C ALA A 44 -51.30 -29.25 -28.25
N SER A 45 -51.20 -27.92 -28.22
CA SER A 45 -52.34 -27.03 -28.42
C SER A 45 -52.88 -26.96 -29.85
N LYS A 46 -52.14 -27.46 -30.86
CA LYS A 46 -52.55 -27.54 -32.28
C LYS A 46 -53.43 -26.35 -32.72
N PRO A 47 -52.91 -25.10 -32.67
CA PRO A 47 -53.71 -23.91 -32.94
C PRO A 47 -54.31 -23.99 -34.34
N LYS A 48 -55.61 -23.74 -34.43
CA LYS A 48 -56.38 -23.82 -35.69
C LYS A 48 -56.20 -22.57 -36.53
N THR A 49 -56.01 -21.42 -35.88
CA THR A 49 -55.83 -20.12 -36.52
C THR A 49 -54.48 -19.53 -36.16
N THR A 50 -53.95 -18.69 -37.04
CA THR A 50 -52.71 -17.95 -36.78
C THR A 50 -52.85 -17.07 -35.53
N GLN A 51 -54.04 -16.54 -35.27
CA GLN A 51 -54.32 -15.71 -34.09
C GLN A 51 -54.23 -16.51 -32.78
N ASP A 52 -54.77 -17.74 -32.74
CA ASP A 52 -54.62 -18.64 -31.59
C ASP A 52 -53.16 -19.00 -31.35
N ALA A 53 -52.41 -19.26 -32.43
CA ALA A 53 -50.99 -19.55 -32.35
C ALA A 53 -50.20 -18.36 -31.75
N ILE A 54 -50.55 -17.14 -32.17
CA ILE A 54 -49.97 -15.90 -31.65
C ILE A 54 -50.30 -15.74 -30.16
N GLU A 55 -51.57 -15.91 -29.76
CA GLU A 55 -52.02 -15.79 -28.37
C GLU A 55 -51.34 -16.80 -27.44
N ILE A 56 -51.24 -18.06 -27.88
CA ILE A 56 -50.53 -19.12 -27.13
C ILE A 56 -49.05 -18.77 -27.02
N ALA A 57 -48.42 -18.31 -28.10
CA ALA A 57 -47.02 -17.93 -28.11
C ALA A 57 -46.73 -16.73 -27.19
N THR A 58 -47.57 -15.70 -27.15
CA THR A 58 -47.40 -14.55 -26.25
C THR A 58 -47.59 -14.91 -24.78
N LYS A 59 -48.62 -15.71 -24.45
CA LYS A 59 -48.80 -16.23 -23.07
C LYS A 59 -47.59 -17.02 -22.58
N LEU A 60 -47.02 -17.86 -23.45
CA LEU A 60 -45.80 -18.63 -23.16
C LEU A 60 -44.54 -17.76 -23.08
N ARG A 61 -44.42 -16.76 -23.96
CA ARG A 61 -43.30 -15.79 -23.98
C ARG A 61 -43.26 -14.96 -22.70
N ASN A 62 -44.40 -14.46 -22.22
CA ASN A 62 -44.47 -13.65 -20.99
C ASN A 62 -43.94 -14.43 -19.77
N LYS A 63 -44.27 -15.73 -19.69
CA LYS A 63 -43.76 -16.62 -18.63
C LYS A 63 -42.24 -16.88 -18.74
N LYS A 64 -41.70 -16.94 -19.98
CA LYS A 64 -40.25 -17.05 -20.26
C LYS A 64 -39.48 -15.78 -19.91
N ILE A 65 -40.04 -14.61 -20.22
CA ILE A 65 -39.44 -13.29 -19.91
C ILE A 65 -39.27 -13.13 -18.39
N SER A 66 -40.30 -13.48 -17.60
CA SER A 66 -40.22 -13.43 -16.13
C SER A 66 -39.05 -14.26 -15.57
N THR A 67 -38.82 -15.46 -16.12
CA THR A 67 -37.72 -16.34 -15.69
C THR A 67 -36.35 -15.80 -16.14
N LEU A 68 -36.27 -15.22 -17.35
CA LEU A 68 -35.03 -14.65 -17.90
C LEU A 68 -34.57 -13.42 -17.13
N VAL A 69 -35.51 -12.53 -16.78
CA VAL A 69 -35.23 -11.33 -15.96
C VAL A 69 -34.58 -11.75 -14.63
N GLY A 70 -35.09 -12.79 -13.98
CA GLY A 70 -34.49 -13.33 -12.77
C GLY A 70 -33.09 -13.96 -12.97
N CYS A 71 -32.83 -14.54 -14.14
CA CYS A 71 -31.48 -15.05 -14.48
C CYS A 71 -30.47 -13.92 -14.67
N GLN A 72 -30.87 -12.83 -15.34
CA GLN A 72 -29.99 -11.70 -15.63
C GLN A 72 -29.66 -10.91 -14.37
N THR A 73 -30.62 -10.64 -13.48
CA THR A 73 -30.36 -9.91 -12.22
C THR A 73 -29.29 -10.60 -11.37
N LYS A 74 -29.45 -11.91 -11.11
CA LYS A 74 -28.45 -12.68 -10.35
C LYS A 74 -27.07 -12.77 -11.03
N ARG A 75 -27.04 -12.76 -12.37
CA ARG A 75 -25.80 -12.77 -13.17
C ARG A 75 -25.10 -11.41 -13.21
N LEU A 76 -25.81 -10.31 -13.00
CA LEU A 76 -25.21 -9.00 -12.84
C LEU A 76 -24.68 -8.82 -11.41
N ASP A 77 -25.43 -9.28 -10.41
CA ASP A 77 -25.05 -9.20 -9.00
C ASP A 77 -23.76 -9.97 -8.68
N ASN A 78 -23.56 -11.17 -9.25
CA ASN A 78 -22.33 -11.93 -9.05
C ASN A 78 -21.14 -11.41 -9.89
N THR A 79 -21.38 -10.84 -11.07
CA THR A 79 -20.36 -10.20 -11.91
C THR A 79 -19.82 -8.92 -11.26
N TYR A 80 -20.71 -8.07 -10.72
CA TYR A 80 -20.35 -6.86 -9.98
C TYR A 80 -19.50 -7.19 -8.73
N LYS A 81 -19.91 -8.19 -7.94
CA LYS A 81 -19.19 -8.64 -6.73
C LYS A 81 -17.83 -9.29 -7.03
N ASN A 82 -17.68 -9.94 -8.18
CA ASN A 82 -16.39 -10.51 -8.62
C ASN A 82 -15.38 -9.42 -9.01
N ASN A 83 -15.83 -8.38 -9.74
CA ASN A 83 -14.95 -7.29 -10.16
C ASN A 83 -14.47 -6.42 -8.99
N GLN A 84 -15.28 -6.21 -7.95
CA GLN A 84 -14.82 -5.53 -6.73
C GLN A 84 -13.72 -6.29 -5.98
N ASN A 85 -13.75 -7.63 -5.98
CA ASN A 85 -12.74 -8.45 -5.30
C ASN A 85 -11.50 -8.75 -6.17
N GLN A 86 -11.58 -8.57 -7.49
CA GLN A 86 -10.43 -8.68 -8.40
C GLN A 86 -9.68 -7.36 -8.61
N GLN A 87 -10.24 -6.22 -8.21
CA GLN A 87 -9.50 -4.97 -8.13
C GLN A 87 -8.58 -5.00 -6.90
N GLN A 88 -7.59 -5.89 -6.93
CA GLN A 88 -6.53 -6.03 -5.94
C GLN A 88 -5.86 -4.66 -5.72
N PRO A 89 -5.90 -4.07 -4.50
CA PRO A 89 -5.33 -2.74 -4.24
C PRO A 89 -3.79 -2.66 -4.26
N ASN A 90 -3.07 -3.71 -4.66
CA ASN A 90 -1.75 -3.98 -4.08
C ASN A 90 -0.52 -3.62 -4.93
N LYS A 91 -0.65 -3.09 -6.16
CA LYS A 91 0.51 -2.71 -7.00
C LYS A 91 0.87 -1.22 -7.06
N ARG A 92 0.01 -0.32 -6.57
CA ARG A 92 0.32 1.13 -6.52
C ARG A 92 0.75 1.60 -5.13
N GLN A 93 0.21 0.99 -4.08
CA GLN A 93 0.51 1.39 -2.71
C GLN A 93 1.91 0.98 -2.25
N ASN A 94 2.47 -0.09 -2.80
CA ASN A 94 3.84 -0.55 -2.51
C ASN A 94 4.90 0.40 -3.10
N THR A 95 4.69 0.91 -4.31
CA THR A 95 5.58 1.91 -4.92
C THR A 95 5.58 3.21 -4.13
N GLY A 96 4.40 3.74 -3.77
CA GLY A 96 4.31 4.94 -2.95
C GLY A 96 4.96 4.79 -1.58
N ARG A 97 4.74 3.65 -0.90
CA ARG A 97 5.37 3.35 0.40
C ARG A 97 6.90 3.25 0.31
N ALA A 98 7.45 2.70 -0.77
CA ALA A 98 8.89 2.59 -0.99
C ALA A 98 9.55 3.97 -1.14
N TYR A 99 8.94 4.88 -1.92
CA TYR A 99 9.46 6.25 -2.08
C TYR A 99 9.40 7.05 -0.77
N THR A 100 8.34 6.92 0.02
CA THR A 100 8.26 7.60 1.34
C THR A 100 9.29 7.07 2.33
N ALA A 101 9.52 5.75 2.37
CA ALA A 101 10.54 5.16 3.23
C ALA A 101 11.95 5.62 2.84
N LEU A 102 12.26 5.66 1.54
CA LEU A 102 13.55 6.13 1.04
C LEU A 102 13.81 7.61 1.40
N GLU A 103 12.78 8.46 1.27
CA GLU A 103 12.88 9.88 1.62
C GLU A 103 13.12 10.08 3.13
N GLN A 104 12.50 9.27 3.99
CA GLN A 104 12.75 9.30 5.43
C GLN A 104 14.20 8.90 5.76
N VAL A 105 14.72 7.85 5.13
CA VAL A 105 16.11 7.41 5.31
C VAL A 105 17.09 8.48 4.84
N ARG A 106 16.82 9.16 3.71
CA ARG A 106 17.66 10.26 3.20
C ARG A 106 17.73 11.43 4.19
N ARG A 107 16.62 11.81 4.82
CA ARG A 107 16.58 12.86 5.86
C ARG A 107 17.34 12.48 7.13
N LEU A 108 17.20 11.24 7.58
CA LEU A 108 17.97 10.73 8.72
C LEU A 108 19.47 10.69 8.44
N HIS A 109 19.87 10.33 7.21
CA HIS A 109 21.28 10.36 6.83
C HIS A 109 21.84 11.78 6.82
N ALA A 110 21.11 12.75 6.25
CA ALA A 110 21.55 14.15 6.21
C ALA A 110 21.72 14.75 7.63
N THR A 111 20.75 14.54 8.51
CA THR A 111 20.81 15.00 9.91
C THR A 111 21.96 14.34 10.68
N ASN A 112 22.22 13.05 10.47
CA ASN A 112 23.35 12.36 11.08
C ASN A 112 24.71 12.92 10.61
N VAL A 113 24.83 13.34 9.34
CA VAL A 113 26.04 13.98 8.81
C VAL A 113 26.26 15.35 9.48
N GLU A 114 25.20 16.15 9.61
CA GLU A 114 25.24 17.46 10.26
C GLU A 114 25.62 17.36 11.75
N ILE A 115 25.01 16.42 12.47
CA ILE A 115 25.33 16.15 13.88
C ILE A 115 26.78 15.68 14.05
N LYS A 116 27.28 14.82 13.16
CA LYS A 116 28.70 14.39 13.19
C LYS A 116 29.67 15.54 12.91
N GLY A 117 29.33 16.42 11.97
CA GLY A 117 30.11 17.63 11.67
C GLY A 117 30.22 18.55 12.90
N THR A 118 29.07 18.88 13.49
CA THR A 118 29.01 19.75 14.68
C THR A 118 29.71 19.14 15.89
N THR A 119 29.52 17.84 16.15
CA THR A 119 30.22 17.14 17.24
C THR A 119 31.74 17.17 17.04
N GLY A 120 32.20 16.95 15.80
CA GLY A 120 33.62 17.03 15.46
C GLY A 120 34.22 18.42 15.69
N GLU A 121 33.46 19.48 15.42
CA GLU A 121 33.86 20.86 15.69
C GLU A 121 33.88 21.21 17.17
N ILE A 122 32.87 20.77 17.94
CA ILE A 122 32.83 20.96 19.40
C ILE A 122 34.04 20.28 20.06
N VAL A 123 34.30 19.01 19.73
CA VAL A 123 35.44 18.25 20.28
C VAL A 123 36.77 18.90 19.89
N ARG A 124 36.89 19.41 18.66
CA ARG A 124 38.09 20.14 18.22
C ARG A 124 38.26 21.44 19.02
N SER A 125 37.19 22.21 19.20
CA SER A 125 37.19 23.45 19.98
C SER A 125 37.60 23.18 21.45
N GLU A 126 37.06 22.14 22.07
CA GLU A 126 37.42 21.74 23.43
C GLU A 126 38.88 21.32 23.56
N ARG A 127 39.42 20.50 22.64
CA ARG A 127 40.85 20.18 22.64
C ARG A 127 41.71 21.42 22.56
N THR A 128 41.39 22.34 21.65
CA THR A 128 42.19 23.57 21.49
C THR A 128 42.15 24.45 22.75
N LYS A 129 41.00 24.54 23.43
CA LYS A 129 40.86 25.23 24.72
C LYS A 129 41.70 24.56 25.81
N THR A 130 41.63 23.24 25.94
CA THR A 130 42.44 22.48 26.91
C THR A 130 43.93 22.66 26.67
N THR A 131 44.40 22.59 25.43
CA THR A 131 45.81 22.83 25.10
C THR A 131 46.24 24.25 25.46
N LYS A 132 45.43 25.27 25.13
CA LYS A 132 45.70 26.68 25.51
C LYS A 132 45.78 26.86 27.04
N ASN A 133 44.89 26.21 27.79
CA ASN A 133 44.88 26.29 29.26
C ASN A 133 46.08 25.57 29.89
N GLN A 134 46.50 24.44 29.33
CA GLN A 134 47.73 23.76 29.76
C GLN A 134 48.96 24.63 29.49
N ILE A 135 49.12 25.19 28.29
CA ILE A 135 50.24 26.10 27.96
C ILE A 135 50.30 27.29 28.94
N LYS A 136 49.16 27.92 29.25
CA LYS A 136 49.06 29.00 30.25
C LYS A 136 49.44 28.53 31.66
N SER A 137 49.01 27.34 32.08
CA SER A 137 49.33 26.76 33.38
C SER A 137 50.81 26.37 33.52
N THR A 138 51.45 25.87 32.47
CA THR A 138 52.89 25.57 32.47
C THR A 138 53.71 26.86 32.49
N LYS A 139 53.26 27.92 31.79
CA LYS A 139 53.87 29.26 31.86
C LYS A 139 53.76 29.87 33.27
N ALA A 140 52.62 29.72 33.94
CA ALA A 140 52.45 30.14 35.34
C ALA A 140 53.31 29.32 36.32
N ARG A 141 53.47 28.01 36.09
CA ARG A 141 54.37 27.16 36.89
C ARG A 141 55.84 27.46 36.67
N GLY A 142 56.23 27.87 35.45
CA GLY A 142 57.59 28.33 35.14
C GLY A 142 57.99 29.63 35.85
N VAL A 143 57.03 30.40 36.37
CA VAL A 143 57.29 31.59 37.21
C VAL A 143 57.62 31.20 38.66
N VAL A 144 57.29 30.00 39.13
CA VAL A 144 57.49 29.58 40.54
C VAL A 144 58.85 28.92 40.78
N HIS A 145 59.74 28.89 39.78
CA HIS A 145 61.11 28.36 39.95
C HIS A 145 62.17 29.29 39.35
N ALA A 146 62.31 30.48 39.93
CA ALA A 146 63.51 31.32 39.78
C ALA A 146 63.68 32.21 41.01
N PHE A 147 64.16 31.64 42.11
CA PHE A 147 64.96 32.42 43.05
C PHE A 147 66.29 32.72 42.37
N GLY A 148 66.54 34.01 42.07
CA GLY A 148 67.87 34.51 41.73
C GLY A 148 68.00 35.17 40.37
N GLY A 149 67.68 36.47 40.34
CA GLY A 149 68.49 37.52 39.71
C GLY A 149 68.70 37.52 38.19
N GLY A 150 68.28 38.61 37.55
CA GLY A 150 68.80 39.05 36.25
C GLY A 150 67.73 39.51 35.27
N GLU A 151 67.64 40.83 35.08
CA GLU A 151 66.83 41.50 34.07
C GLU A 151 67.28 41.11 32.65
N THR A 152 66.33 40.78 31.77
CA THR A 152 66.31 41.30 30.38
C THR A 152 64.86 41.29 29.89
N GLU A 153 64.28 42.49 29.70
CA GLU A 153 63.10 42.66 28.85
C GLU A 153 63.44 42.19 27.44
N GLN A 154 62.66 41.25 26.92
CA GLN A 154 62.49 41.10 25.48
C GLN A 154 61.01 41.28 25.18
N ASP A 155 60.76 42.39 24.48
CA ASP A 155 59.49 42.86 23.97
C ASP A 155 58.90 41.81 23.03
N LEU A 156 57.83 41.13 23.46
CA LEU A 156 57.13 40.11 22.68
C LEU A 156 55.88 40.71 22.02
N ASN A 157 56.07 41.81 21.30
CA ASN A 157 55.09 42.32 20.35
C ASN A 157 55.45 41.85 18.95
N ASN A 158 55.16 40.58 18.65
CA ASN A 158 54.90 40.17 17.27
C ASN A 158 54.00 38.92 17.27
N PHE A 159 52.71 39.15 17.42
CA PHE A 159 51.67 38.17 17.14
C PHE A 159 50.97 38.65 15.86
N GLU A 160 50.54 37.69 15.04
CA GLU A 160 49.39 37.78 14.11
C GLU A 160 49.53 37.86 12.58
N ASP A 161 50.71 37.89 11.95
CA ASP A 161 50.77 38.11 10.48
C ASP A 161 51.31 36.97 9.59
N GLU A 162 51.26 35.69 9.98
CA GLU A 162 51.71 34.63 9.06
C GLU A 162 51.02 33.26 9.17
N ILE A 163 49.69 33.21 9.23
CA ILE A 163 48.95 31.99 8.84
C ILE A 163 47.69 32.34 8.03
N LYS A 164 47.89 33.06 6.90
CA LYS A 164 46.97 33.02 5.75
C LYS A 164 47.79 33.07 4.46
N ALA A 165 48.32 31.91 4.08
CA ALA A 165 48.60 31.53 2.69
C ALA A 165 48.42 30.01 2.57
#